data_AF-A0A286GVI8-F1
#
_entry.id   AF-A0A286GVI8-F1
#
_cell.length_a   1.000
_cell.length_b   1.000
_cell.length_c   1.000
_cell.angle_alpha   90.00
_cell.angle_beta   90.00
_cell.angle_gamma   90.00
#
_symmetry.space_group_name_H-M   'P 1'
#
loop_
_entity.id
_entity.type
_entity.pdbx_description
1 polymer ?
#
loop_
_entity_poly.entity_id
_entity_poly.type
_entity_poly.pdbx_seq_one_letter_code
_entity_poly.pdbx_strand_id
1 'polypeptide(L)'
;MSLTRDSIRDGVLQRMIEESGCPIRLTTEAERHASILAMLGGRRTPPEDVWVFGYGSLIWNPAFHFAERRLGTLHGWHRRFCLWTPLGRGTPECPGLVLGLDRGGACRGVAFRVRAAEAWEELDIVWRREMVSDGYLPRWTRVRTDAGEVRAIAFTINREAARYAGKLSVPEAASVIARATGRLGTCAQYLLSTVEHLEDLGIPDRRLRALRDHVVAATEQSPAASAAGAE
;
A
#
# COMPACT_ATOMS: atom_id res chain seq x y z
N MET A 1 10.19 12.51 -1.71
CA MET A 1 9.67 12.75 -0.35
C MET A 1 9.18 11.42 0.23
N SER A 2 9.65 11.03 1.41
CA SER A 2 9.14 9.83 2.11
C SER A 2 8.01 10.23 3.06
N LEU A 3 7.00 9.37 3.22
CA LEU A 3 5.94 9.56 4.21
C LEU A 3 6.49 9.21 5.59
N THR A 4 6.60 10.21 6.47
CA THR A 4 6.95 10.03 7.88
C THR A 4 5.68 9.88 8.72
N ARG A 5 5.81 9.31 9.92
CA ARG A 5 4.71 9.20 10.90
C ARG A 5 4.04 10.55 11.14
N ASP A 6 4.83 11.59 11.37
CA ASP A 6 4.34 12.95 11.62
C ASP A 6 3.65 13.54 10.39
N SER A 7 4.23 13.38 9.19
CA SER A 7 3.59 13.87 7.96
C SER A 7 2.22 13.22 7.70
N ILE A 8 2.08 11.93 8.03
CA ILE A 8 0.82 11.18 7.91
C ILE A 8 -0.19 11.67 8.94
N ARG A 9 0.24 11.82 10.21
CA ARG A 9 -0.56 12.39 11.29
C ARG A 9 -1.13 13.75 10.91
N ASP A 10 -0.25 14.60 10.38
CA ASP A 10 -0.57 15.95 9.94
C ASP A 10 -1.44 15.98 8.69
N GLY A 11 -1.78 14.84 8.08
CA GLY A 11 -2.73 14.77 6.97
C GLY A 11 -2.15 15.12 5.61
N VAL A 12 -0.85 14.90 5.39
CA VAL A 12 -0.20 15.18 4.09
C VAL A 12 -0.91 14.54 2.90
N LEU A 13 -1.45 13.33 3.07
CA LEU A 13 -2.16 12.60 2.01
C LEU A 13 -3.55 13.18 1.75
N GLN A 14 -4.24 13.62 2.80
CA GLN A 14 -5.54 14.26 2.67
C GLN A 14 -5.39 15.59 1.91
N ARG A 15 -4.44 16.44 2.33
CA ARG A 15 -4.12 17.69 1.61
C ARG A 15 -3.75 17.44 0.16
N MET A 16 -2.94 16.41 -0.11
CA MET A 16 -2.57 16.06 -1.49
C MET A 16 -3.78 15.74 -2.37
N ILE A 17 -4.82 15.10 -1.82
CA ILE A 17 -6.06 14.80 -2.54
C ILE A 17 -6.89 16.08 -2.71
N GLU A 18 -7.07 16.87 -1.65
CA GLU A 18 -7.82 18.13 -1.68
C GLU A 18 -7.24 19.13 -2.69
N GLU A 19 -5.92 19.32 -2.68
CA GLU A 19 -5.20 20.21 -3.60
C GLU A 19 -5.25 19.75 -5.07
N SER A 20 -5.51 18.47 -5.33
CA SER A 20 -5.47 17.93 -6.68
C SER A 20 -6.70 18.25 -7.52
N GLY A 21 -7.82 18.61 -6.88
CA GLY A 21 -9.11 18.74 -7.55
C GLY A 21 -9.67 17.44 -8.13
N CYS A 22 -9.04 16.28 -7.87
CA CYS A 22 -9.57 15.00 -8.32
C CYS A 22 -10.87 14.65 -7.58
N PRO A 23 -11.87 14.07 -8.27
CA PRO A 23 -13.11 13.62 -7.65
C PRO A 23 -12.90 12.28 -6.90
N ILE A 24 -11.95 12.24 -5.97
CA ILE A 24 -11.73 11.12 -5.06
C ILE A 24 -12.52 11.36 -3.79
N ARG A 25 -13.35 10.39 -3.41
CA ARG A 25 -14.02 10.39 -2.11
C ARG A 25 -12.98 10.26 -1.00
N LEU A 26 -12.85 11.33 -0.22
CA LEU A 26 -12.07 11.34 1.02
C LEU A 26 -12.87 10.71 2.15
N THR A 27 -12.19 9.86 2.93
CA THR A 27 -12.75 9.34 4.18
C THR A 27 -12.60 10.42 5.25
N THR A 28 -13.68 10.79 5.94
CA THR A 28 -13.60 11.80 7.01
C THR A 28 -12.89 11.25 8.25
N GLU A 29 -12.46 12.12 9.16
CA GLU A 29 -11.90 11.68 10.45
C GLU A 29 -12.88 10.84 11.25
N ALA A 30 -14.15 11.24 11.30
CA ALA A 30 -15.20 10.48 11.97
C ALA A 30 -15.39 9.08 11.37
N GLU A 31 -15.36 8.96 10.04
CA GLU A 31 -15.44 7.67 9.34
C GLU A 31 -14.22 6.79 9.60
N ARG A 32 -13.01 7.36 9.62
CA ARG A 32 -11.78 6.63 9.97
C ARG A 32 -11.85 6.12 11.41
N HIS A 33 -12.20 6.98 12.37
CA HIS A 33 -12.35 6.61 13.77
C HIS A 33 -13.43 5.55 13.97
N ALA A 34 -14.58 5.67 13.31
CA ALA A 34 -15.64 4.66 13.36
C ALA A 34 -15.16 3.31 12.79
N SER A 35 -14.41 3.33 11.69
CA SER A 35 -13.83 2.13 11.09
C SER A 35 -12.80 1.45 12.01
N ILE A 36 -11.94 2.22 12.69
CA ILE A 36 -10.99 1.70 13.68
C ILE A 36 -11.74 1.08 14.86
N LEU A 37 -12.72 1.79 15.43
CA LEU A 37 -13.54 1.27 16.52
C LEU A 37 -14.24 -0.03 16.13
N ALA A 38 -14.77 -0.13 14.92
CA ALA A 38 -15.39 -1.36 14.42
C ALA A 38 -14.37 -2.53 14.38
N MET A 39 -13.12 -2.29 13.96
CA MET A 39 -12.07 -3.31 13.99
C MET A 39 -11.68 -3.71 15.42
N LEU A 40 -11.70 -2.76 16.36
CA LEU A 40 -11.32 -2.97 17.76
C LEU A 40 -12.48 -3.42 18.68
N GLY A 41 -13.66 -3.70 18.14
CA GLY A 41 -14.81 -4.11 18.96
C GLY A 41 -15.36 -3.00 19.86
N GLY A 42 -15.27 -1.75 19.41
CA GLY A 42 -15.84 -0.56 20.07
C GLY A 42 -14.96 0.06 21.16
N ARG A 43 -13.71 -0.39 21.32
CA ARG A 43 -12.80 0.08 22.37
C ARG A 43 -11.55 0.72 21.77
N ARG A 44 -11.09 1.83 22.35
CA ARG A 44 -9.81 2.45 21.96
C ARG A 44 -8.61 1.62 22.45
N THR A 45 -8.78 0.96 23.59
CA THR A 45 -7.79 0.03 24.15
C THR A 45 -8.38 -1.38 24.08
N PRO A 46 -8.00 -2.20 23.09
CA PRO A 46 -8.43 -3.59 23.00
C PRO A 46 -7.83 -4.41 24.16
N PRO A 47 -8.41 -5.58 24.49
CA PRO A 47 -7.88 -6.46 25.55
C PRO A 47 -6.57 -7.16 25.16
N GLU A 48 -6.26 -7.20 23.86
CA GLU A 48 -5.10 -7.89 23.29
C GLU A 48 -4.40 -6.97 22.29
N ASP A 49 -3.12 -7.24 22.03
CA ASP A 49 -2.34 -6.58 20.99
C ASP A 49 -2.95 -6.78 19.61
N VAL A 50 -2.76 -5.80 18.74
CA VAL A 50 -3.32 -5.79 17.38
C VAL A 50 -2.21 -6.04 16.38
N TRP A 51 -2.47 -6.91 15.41
CA TRP A 51 -1.54 -7.11 14.29
C TRP A 51 -2.02 -6.39 13.03
N VAL A 52 -1.08 -5.80 12.28
CA VAL A 52 -1.32 -5.22 10.95
C VAL A 52 -0.49 -5.98 9.91
N PHE A 53 -1.10 -6.41 8.82
CA PHE A 53 -0.43 -7.13 7.74
C PHE A 53 -0.01 -6.20 6.61
N GLY A 54 1.30 -6.05 6.41
CA GLY A 54 1.91 -5.33 5.30
C GLY A 54 2.24 -6.25 4.12
N TYR A 55 1.74 -5.89 2.93
CA TYR A 55 2.01 -6.59 1.67
C TYR A 55 2.61 -5.68 0.57
N GLY A 56 2.76 -4.40 0.86
CA GLY A 56 3.27 -3.37 -0.06
C GLY A 56 4.17 -2.39 0.68
N SER A 57 3.89 -1.09 0.59
CA SER A 57 4.76 -0.05 1.18
C SER A 57 4.97 -0.17 2.69
N LEU A 58 4.02 -0.74 3.43
CA LEU A 58 4.19 -0.99 4.88
C LEU A 58 5.40 -1.88 5.20
N ILE A 59 5.86 -2.70 4.26
CA ILE A 59 7.02 -3.58 4.45
C ILE A 59 8.31 -2.78 4.62
N TRP A 60 8.50 -1.73 3.82
CA TRP A 60 9.75 -0.95 3.77
C TRP A 60 9.64 0.46 4.35
N ASN A 61 8.42 0.95 4.50
CA ASN A 61 8.13 2.16 5.24
C ASN A 61 6.85 1.91 6.04
N PRO A 62 6.89 1.37 7.27
CA PRO A 62 5.70 1.20 8.10
C PRO A 62 5.14 2.54 8.59
N ALA A 63 5.98 3.47 9.02
CA ALA A 63 5.61 4.80 9.53
C ALA A 63 4.65 4.81 10.73
N PHE A 64 4.56 3.71 11.48
CA PHE A 64 3.88 3.60 12.77
C PHE A 64 4.75 2.77 13.73
N HIS A 65 4.52 2.88 15.03
CA HIS A 65 5.25 2.13 16.04
C HIS A 65 4.69 0.71 16.19
N PHE A 66 5.59 -0.26 16.27
CA PHE A 66 5.25 -1.66 16.50
C PHE A 66 6.26 -2.29 17.47
N ALA A 67 5.79 -3.23 18.29
CA ALA A 67 6.61 -3.95 19.25
C ALA A 67 7.39 -5.10 18.62
N GLU A 68 6.87 -5.65 17.52
CA GLU A 68 7.40 -6.86 16.89
C GLU A 68 6.95 -6.94 15.43
N ARG A 69 7.76 -7.60 14.59
CA ARG A 69 7.35 -7.99 13.23
C ARG A 69 7.66 -9.46 12.97
N ARG A 70 6.79 -10.13 12.22
CA ARG A 70 6.96 -11.52 11.79
C ARG A 70 6.73 -11.66 10.30
N LEU A 71 7.51 -12.51 9.63
CA LEU A 71 7.19 -12.94 8.28
C LEU A 71 5.96 -13.85 8.33
N GLY A 72 5.07 -13.70 7.37
CA GLY A 72 3.84 -14.48 7.36
C GLY A 72 3.22 -14.66 6.00
N THR A 73 2.44 -15.72 5.85
CA THR A 73 1.69 -16.02 4.64
C THR A 73 0.19 -15.85 4.90
N LEU A 74 -0.43 -14.99 4.11
CA LEU A 74 -1.87 -14.79 4.09
C LEU A 74 -2.48 -15.56 2.92
N HIS A 75 -3.24 -16.61 3.21
CA HIS A 75 -3.90 -17.44 2.21
C HIS A 75 -5.25 -16.88 1.76
N GLY A 76 -5.66 -17.20 0.53
CA GLY A 76 -6.91 -16.70 -0.06
C GLY A 76 -6.79 -15.28 -0.62
N TRP A 77 -5.58 -14.72 -0.61
CA TRP A 77 -5.28 -13.37 -1.06
C TRP A 77 -3.98 -13.33 -1.86
N HIS A 78 -3.91 -12.44 -2.84
CA HIS A 78 -2.71 -12.20 -3.64
C HIS A 78 -2.48 -10.69 -3.77
N ARG A 79 -1.23 -10.28 -3.70
CA ARG A 79 -0.85 -8.91 -4.05
C ARG A 79 -0.87 -8.74 -5.56
N ARG A 80 -1.38 -7.62 -6.04
CA ARG A 80 -1.24 -7.22 -7.45
C ARG A 80 -1.33 -5.71 -7.57
N PHE A 81 -0.75 -5.18 -8.64
CA PHE A 81 -0.97 -3.79 -9.04
C PHE A 81 -2.39 -3.66 -9.63
N CYS A 82 -3.36 -3.24 -8.80
CA CYS A 82 -4.78 -3.17 -9.19
C CYS A 82 -5.53 -1.95 -8.64
N LEU A 83 -4.84 -0.96 -8.09
CA LEU A 83 -5.46 0.29 -7.68
C LEU A 83 -4.87 1.43 -8.50
N TRP A 84 -5.71 2.07 -9.32
CA TRP A 84 -5.35 3.31 -9.98
C TRP A 84 -5.14 4.40 -8.93
N THR A 85 -4.03 5.12 -9.03
CA THR A 85 -3.72 6.26 -8.16
C THR A 85 -3.38 7.48 -9.00
N PRO A 86 -4.28 8.47 -9.10
CA PRO A 86 -3.98 9.72 -9.79
C PRO A 86 -3.11 10.65 -8.93
N LEU A 87 -2.61 10.18 -7.79
CA LEU A 87 -1.88 10.97 -6.80
C LEU A 87 -0.76 10.15 -6.17
N GLY A 88 0.24 10.85 -5.65
CA GLY A 88 1.40 10.27 -4.99
C GLY A 88 2.36 9.57 -5.95
N ARG A 89 1.93 8.51 -6.64
CA ARG A 89 2.73 7.74 -7.63
C ARG A 89 2.30 7.98 -9.08
N GLY A 90 1.44 8.96 -9.30
CA GLY A 90 1.01 9.44 -10.61
C GLY A 90 0.36 10.81 -10.47
N THR A 91 -0.24 11.27 -11.57
CA THR A 91 -1.05 12.49 -11.66
C THR A 91 -2.44 12.16 -12.21
N PRO A 92 -3.39 13.11 -12.20
CA PRO A 92 -4.70 12.91 -12.84
C PRO A 92 -4.59 12.59 -14.34
N GLU A 93 -3.63 13.19 -15.02
CA GLU A 93 -3.37 13.03 -16.47
C GLU A 93 -2.57 11.75 -16.76
N CYS A 94 -1.69 11.35 -15.84
CA CYS A 94 -0.89 10.14 -15.94
C CYS A 94 -0.99 9.33 -14.63
N PRO A 95 -2.13 8.63 -14.40
CA PRO A 95 -2.35 7.90 -13.17
C PRO A 95 -1.37 6.76 -13.03
N GLY A 96 -0.86 6.59 -11.81
CA GLY A 96 -0.03 5.45 -11.44
C GLY A 96 -0.89 4.26 -11.06
N LEU A 97 -0.21 3.17 -10.72
CA LEU A 97 -0.83 1.93 -10.30
C LEU A 97 -0.13 1.47 -9.01
N VAL A 98 -0.89 1.11 -7.97
CA VAL A 98 -0.34 0.63 -6.69
C VAL A 98 -0.92 -0.71 -6.29
N LEU A 99 -0.29 -1.34 -5.29
CA LEU A 99 -0.64 -2.69 -4.86
C LEU A 99 -1.97 -2.72 -4.10
N GLY A 100 -2.86 -3.59 -4.53
CA GLY A 100 -3.99 -4.08 -3.73
C GLY A 100 -3.80 -5.54 -3.36
N LEU A 101 -4.44 -5.92 -2.25
CA LEU A 101 -4.61 -7.32 -1.86
C LEU A 101 -5.97 -7.81 -2.36
N ASP A 102 -5.96 -8.60 -3.44
CA ASP A 102 -7.16 -9.13 -4.10
C ASP A 102 -7.34 -10.64 -3.83
N ARG A 103 -8.54 -11.16 -4.06
CA ARG A 103 -8.93 -12.53 -3.73
C ARG A 103 -8.14 -13.58 -4.51
N GLY A 104 -7.85 -14.69 -3.86
CA GLY A 104 -7.23 -15.89 -4.44
C GLY A 104 -5.73 -16.00 -4.17
N GLY A 105 -5.18 -17.21 -4.23
CA GLY A 105 -3.75 -17.47 -4.07
C GLY A 105 -3.26 -17.36 -2.62
N ALA A 106 -2.01 -16.88 -2.48
CA ALA A 106 -1.39 -16.60 -1.20
C ALA A 106 -0.44 -15.39 -1.33
N CYS A 107 -0.25 -14.66 -0.24
CA CYS A 107 0.54 -13.45 -0.18
C CYS A 107 1.52 -13.54 1.00
N ARG A 108 2.83 -13.56 0.72
CA ARG A 108 3.87 -13.55 1.76
C ARG A 108 4.22 -12.11 2.12
N GLY A 109 4.03 -11.69 3.35
CA GLY A 109 4.26 -10.32 3.80
C GLY A 109 4.79 -10.27 5.23
N VAL A 110 4.57 -9.14 5.89
CA VAL A 110 5.02 -8.88 7.25
C VAL A 110 3.82 -8.58 8.14
N ALA A 111 3.68 -9.29 9.26
CA ALA A 111 2.72 -8.96 10.31
C ALA A 111 3.43 -8.12 11.38
N PHE A 112 2.91 -6.94 11.69
CA PHE A 112 3.44 -6.03 12.70
C PHE A 112 2.53 -6.02 13.93
N ARG A 113 3.09 -6.29 15.12
CA ARG A 113 2.35 -6.25 16.39
C ARG A 113 2.39 -4.86 16.99
N VAL A 114 1.23 -4.29 17.24
CA VAL A 114 1.00 -3.02 17.94
C VAL A 114 0.49 -3.34 19.33
N ARG A 115 1.09 -2.74 20.37
CA ARG A 115 0.65 -2.98 21.75
C ARG A 115 -0.78 -2.49 21.94
N ALA A 116 -1.56 -3.21 22.74
CA ALA A 116 -2.95 -2.83 23.06
C ALA A 116 -3.08 -1.37 23.56
N ALA A 117 -2.13 -0.91 24.37
CA ALA A 117 -2.09 0.45 24.89
C ALA A 117 -1.87 1.53 23.81
N GLU A 118 -1.19 1.17 22.71
CA GLU A 118 -0.81 2.07 21.61
C GLU A 118 -1.76 1.90 20.40
N ALA A 119 -2.66 0.90 20.43
CA ALA A 119 -3.47 0.48 19.30
C ALA A 119 -4.30 1.62 18.69
N TRP A 120 -4.93 2.47 19.50
CA TRP A 120 -5.71 3.59 18.99
C TRP A 120 -4.86 4.57 18.17
N GLU A 121 -3.73 5.00 18.73
CA GLU A 121 -2.87 6.02 18.12
C GLU A 121 -2.21 5.49 16.86
N GLU A 122 -1.64 4.29 16.90
CA GLU A 122 -0.92 3.74 15.75
C GLU A 122 -1.87 3.29 14.63
N LEU A 123 -3.06 2.77 14.95
CA LEU A 123 -4.05 2.47 13.91
C LEU A 123 -4.62 3.73 13.27
N ASP A 124 -4.75 4.85 13.98
CA ASP A 124 -5.13 6.12 13.35
C ASP A 124 -4.09 6.56 12.30
N ILE A 125 -2.79 6.42 12.59
CA ILE A 125 -1.73 6.66 11.60
C ILE A 125 -1.87 5.73 10.39
N VAL A 126 -2.06 4.43 10.63
CA VAL A 126 -2.24 3.45 9.55
C VAL A 126 -3.48 3.78 8.72
N TRP A 127 -4.59 4.21 9.33
CA TRP A 127 -5.82 4.59 8.62
C TRP A 127 -5.66 5.90 7.85
N ARG A 128 -4.98 6.91 8.40
CA ARG A 128 -4.66 8.16 7.67
C ARG A 128 -3.80 7.89 6.43
N ARG A 129 -3.04 6.79 6.45
CA ARG A 129 -2.24 6.34 5.32
C ARG A 129 -2.99 5.49 4.31
N GLU A 130 -3.58 4.39 4.76
CA GLU A 130 -4.17 3.38 3.88
C GLU A 130 -5.63 3.70 3.56
N MET A 131 -6.38 4.27 4.51
CA MET A 131 -7.82 4.53 4.41
C MET A 131 -8.15 6.02 4.19
N VAL A 132 -7.23 6.79 3.59
CA VAL A 132 -7.47 8.20 3.22
C VAL A 132 -8.60 8.35 2.19
N SER A 133 -8.83 7.30 1.39
CA SER A 133 -9.87 7.21 0.38
C SER A 133 -10.49 5.82 0.38
N ASP A 134 -11.48 5.61 -0.49
CA ASP A 134 -12.27 4.39 -0.66
C ASP A 134 -11.55 3.19 -1.32
N GLY A 135 -10.25 3.29 -1.58
CA GLY A 135 -9.50 2.30 -2.36
C GLY A 135 -9.33 0.94 -1.65
N TYR A 136 -9.37 0.91 -0.32
CA TYR A 136 -9.23 -0.30 0.46
C TYR A 136 -10.36 -0.48 1.47
N LEU A 137 -10.48 -1.71 1.97
CA LEU A 137 -11.36 -2.10 3.07
C LEU A 137 -10.53 -2.84 4.13
N PRO A 138 -10.58 -2.45 5.40
CA PRO A 138 -9.90 -3.19 6.47
C PRO A 138 -10.63 -4.50 6.73
N ARG A 139 -9.87 -5.58 6.90
CA ARG A 139 -10.40 -6.90 7.24
C ARG A 139 -9.55 -7.60 8.26
N TRP A 140 -10.20 -8.28 9.20
CA TRP A 140 -9.53 -9.28 10.01
C TRP A 140 -9.19 -10.51 9.18
N THR A 141 -7.93 -10.89 9.23
CA THR A 141 -7.38 -12.03 8.49
C THR A 141 -6.54 -12.91 9.41
N ARG A 142 -6.22 -14.12 8.95
CA ARG A 142 -5.36 -15.07 9.64
C ARG A 142 -4.06 -15.22 8.85
N VAL A 143 -2.96 -14.85 9.46
CA VAL A 143 -1.62 -14.86 8.85
C VAL A 143 -0.83 -15.98 9.50
N ARG A 144 -0.37 -16.95 8.71
CA ARG A 144 0.47 -18.04 9.20
C ARG A 144 1.92 -17.57 9.29
N THR A 145 2.47 -17.54 10.49
CA THR A 145 3.88 -17.22 10.76
C THR A 145 4.63 -18.46 11.21
N ASP A 146 5.95 -18.38 11.31
CA ASP A 146 6.81 -19.40 11.90
C ASP A 146 6.49 -19.66 13.38
N ALA A 147 6.10 -18.62 14.12
CA ALA A 147 5.68 -18.69 15.52
C ALA A 147 4.17 -18.97 15.71
N GLY A 148 3.49 -19.47 14.67
CA GLY A 148 2.07 -19.80 14.70
C GLY A 148 1.18 -18.81 13.95
N GLU A 149 -0.13 -19.05 13.97
CA GLU A 149 -1.10 -18.18 13.30
C GLU A 149 -1.40 -16.93 14.15
N VAL A 150 -1.39 -15.76 13.51
CA VAL A 150 -1.79 -14.49 14.13
C VAL A 150 -2.99 -13.89 13.42
N ARG A 151 -3.89 -13.28 14.18
CA ARG A 151 -5.03 -12.53 13.63
C ARG A 151 -4.59 -11.10 13.34
N ALA A 152 -4.59 -10.69 12.08
CA ALA A 152 -4.09 -9.39 11.63
C ALA A 152 -5.09 -8.63 10.76
N ILE A 153 -5.11 -7.32 10.91
CA ILE A 153 -5.82 -6.39 10.03
C ILE A 153 -5.04 -6.29 8.72
N ALA A 154 -5.69 -6.60 7.61
CA ALA A 154 -5.17 -6.38 6.27
C ALA A 154 -6.08 -5.40 5.51
N PHE A 155 -5.48 -4.51 4.73
CA PHE A 155 -6.20 -3.60 3.83
C PHE A 155 -6.40 -4.32 2.50
N THR A 156 -7.63 -4.74 2.23
CA THR A 156 -7.98 -5.47 1.01
C THR A 156 -8.51 -4.53 -0.03
N ILE A 157 -8.29 -4.82 -1.32
CA ILE A 157 -8.77 -3.94 -2.39
C ILE A 157 -10.29 -3.81 -2.33
N ASN A 158 -10.80 -2.58 -2.38
CA ASN A 158 -12.21 -2.33 -2.58
C ASN A 158 -12.54 -2.54 -4.06
N ARG A 159 -13.16 -3.68 -4.40
CA ARG A 159 -13.53 -4.00 -5.79
C ARG A 159 -14.71 -3.20 -6.34
N GLU A 160 -15.42 -2.48 -5.47
CA GLU A 160 -16.52 -1.59 -5.85
C GLU A 160 -16.05 -0.15 -6.08
N ALA A 161 -14.82 0.19 -5.68
CA ALA A 161 -14.26 1.51 -5.93
C ALA A 161 -14.01 1.73 -7.42
N ALA A 162 -14.31 2.93 -7.91
CA ALA A 162 -14.09 3.31 -9.32
C ALA A 162 -12.63 3.16 -9.77
N ARG A 163 -11.68 3.21 -8.83
CA ARG A 163 -10.24 3.09 -9.09
C ARG A 163 -9.73 1.64 -9.10
N TYR A 164 -10.60 0.65 -8.91
CA TYR A 164 -10.20 -0.75 -9.01
C TYR A 164 -9.91 -1.13 -10.48
N ALA A 165 -8.64 -1.43 -10.78
CA ALA A 165 -8.17 -1.73 -12.13
C ALA A 165 -8.44 -3.19 -12.57
N GLY A 166 -8.92 -4.04 -11.67
CA GLY A 166 -9.13 -5.45 -11.98
C GLY A 166 -7.85 -6.20 -12.35
N LYS A 167 -7.98 -7.11 -13.33
CA LYS A 167 -6.90 -7.95 -13.81
C LYS A 167 -6.22 -7.34 -15.05
N LEU A 168 -5.30 -6.40 -14.83
CA LEU A 168 -4.38 -5.96 -15.90
C LEU A 168 -3.37 -7.06 -16.24
N SER A 169 -2.99 -7.13 -17.52
CA SER A 169 -1.86 -7.93 -18.00
C SER A 169 -0.54 -7.30 -17.56
N VAL A 170 0.54 -8.09 -17.59
CA VAL A 170 1.88 -7.61 -17.21
C VAL A 170 2.35 -6.47 -18.13
N PRO A 171 2.22 -6.54 -19.47
CA PRO A 171 2.60 -5.43 -20.35
C PRO A 171 1.80 -4.14 -20.11
N GLU A 172 0.48 -4.24 -19.90
CA GLU A 172 -0.36 -3.07 -19.61
C GLU A 172 0.06 -2.40 -18.30
N ALA A 173 0.23 -3.19 -17.23
CA ALA A 173 0.68 -2.67 -15.95
C ALA A 173 2.09 -2.07 -16.05
N ALA A 174 3.00 -2.72 -16.79
CA ALA A 174 4.37 -2.22 -16.98
C ALA A 174 4.40 -0.87 -17.70
N SER A 175 3.62 -0.71 -18.77
CA SER A 175 3.53 0.55 -19.54
C SER A 175 3.08 1.72 -18.67
N VAL A 176 2.09 1.51 -17.81
CA VAL A 176 1.62 2.51 -16.84
C VAL A 176 2.71 2.83 -15.81
N ILE A 177 3.26 1.79 -15.17
CA ILE A 177 4.22 1.95 -14.07
C ILE A 177 5.51 2.63 -14.54
N ALA A 178 5.95 2.36 -15.77
CA ALA A 178 7.16 2.95 -16.34
C ALA A 178 7.04 4.47 -16.60
N ARG A 179 5.81 4.98 -16.83
CA ARG A 179 5.57 6.38 -17.22
C ARG A 179 5.08 7.25 -16.08
N ALA A 180 4.31 6.70 -15.14
CA ALA A 180 3.65 7.48 -14.11
C ALA A 180 4.62 8.02 -13.06
N THR A 181 4.52 9.31 -12.78
CA THR A 181 5.28 10.01 -11.74
C THR A 181 4.37 10.94 -10.95
N GLY A 182 4.50 10.95 -9.63
CA GLY A 182 3.74 11.85 -8.76
C GLY A 182 4.58 12.43 -7.63
N ARG A 183 3.92 13.14 -6.70
CA ARG A 183 4.57 13.85 -5.59
C ARG A 183 5.41 12.97 -4.65
N LEU A 184 5.11 11.67 -4.56
CA LEU A 184 5.85 10.69 -3.77
C LEU A 184 6.96 9.98 -4.57
N GLY A 185 7.19 10.37 -5.82
CA GLY A 185 8.16 9.77 -6.74
C GLY A 185 7.50 8.97 -7.87
N THR A 186 8.31 8.23 -8.62
CA THR A 186 7.82 7.46 -9.77
C THR A 186 7.06 6.21 -9.30
N CYS A 187 6.15 5.74 -10.14
CA CYS A 187 5.47 4.47 -9.93
C CYS A 187 6.45 3.30 -10.04
N ALA A 188 7.44 3.39 -10.94
CA ALA A 188 8.52 2.41 -11.07
C ALA A 188 9.35 2.28 -9.78
N GLN A 189 9.71 3.40 -9.12
CA GLN A 189 10.42 3.38 -7.84
C GLN A 189 9.65 2.61 -6.76
N TYR A 190 8.31 2.71 -6.74
CA TYR A 190 7.47 1.97 -5.81
C TYR A 190 7.50 0.46 -6.07
N LEU A 191 7.44 0.02 -7.33
CA LEU A 191 7.58 -1.38 -7.72
C LEU A 191 8.97 -1.91 -7.35
N LEU A 192 10.03 -1.21 -7.74
CA LEU A 192 11.42 -1.60 -7.50
C LEU A 192 11.70 -1.76 -6.01
N SER A 193 11.36 -0.74 -5.20
CA SER A 193 11.53 -0.80 -3.74
C SER A 193 10.77 -1.98 -3.14
N THR A 194 9.57 -2.26 -3.63
CA THR A 194 8.77 -3.38 -3.11
C THR A 194 9.39 -4.72 -3.49
N VAL A 195 9.92 -4.89 -4.70
CA VAL A 195 10.60 -6.12 -5.09
C VAL A 195 11.86 -6.33 -4.26
N GLU A 196 12.73 -5.32 -4.18
CA GLU A 196 13.97 -5.36 -3.41
C GLU A 196 13.75 -5.79 -1.95
N HIS A 197 12.83 -5.12 -1.24
CA HIS A 197 12.60 -5.44 0.18
C HIS A 197 11.92 -6.81 0.39
N LEU A 198 11.21 -7.35 -0.61
CA LEU A 198 10.72 -8.72 -0.54
C LEU A 198 11.84 -9.74 -0.71
N GLU A 199 12.84 -9.41 -1.51
CA GLU A 199 14.03 -10.24 -1.71
C GLU A 199 14.90 -10.24 -0.45
N ASP A 200 15.15 -9.07 0.14
CA ASP A 200 15.90 -8.93 1.39
C ASP A 200 15.27 -9.68 2.56
N LEU A 201 13.94 -9.79 2.57
CA LEU A 201 13.20 -10.55 3.57
C LEU A 201 13.08 -12.05 3.26
N GLY A 202 13.71 -12.55 2.18
CA GLY A 202 13.64 -13.96 1.79
C GLY A 202 12.24 -14.41 1.32
N ILE A 203 11.41 -13.46 0.89
CA ILE A 203 10.02 -13.68 0.42
C ILE A 203 9.80 -13.22 -1.02
N PRO A 204 10.64 -13.65 -2.00
CA PRO A 204 10.57 -13.14 -3.36
C PRO A 204 9.21 -13.42 -4.01
N ASP A 205 8.68 -12.43 -4.73
CA ASP A 205 7.45 -12.55 -5.50
C ASP A 205 7.77 -12.63 -7.00
N ARG A 206 7.56 -13.83 -7.58
CA ARG A 206 7.88 -14.09 -9.00
C ARG A 206 7.10 -13.20 -9.96
N ARG A 207 5.86 -12.82 -9.61
CA ARG A 207 5.01 -11.99 -10.48
C ARG A 207 5.48 -10.55 -10.46
N LEU A 208 5.85 -10.04 -9.28
CA LEU A 208 6.42 -8.70 -9.18
C LEU A 208 7.79 -8.60 -9.83
N ARG A 209 8.64 -9.65 -9.75
CA ARG A 209 9.89 -9.73 -10.50
C ARG A 209 9.67 -9.64 -12.01
N ALA A 210 8.76 -10.46 -12.55
CA ALA A 210 8.43 -10.40 -13.97
C ALA A 210 7.93 -9.00 -14.38
N LEU A 211 7.04 -8.40 -13.59
CA LEU A 211 6.56 -7.03 -13.83
C LEU A 211 7.69 -6.00 -13.79
N ARG A 212 8.62 -6.11 -12.82
CA ARG A 212 9.81 -5.25 -12.72
C ARG A 212 10.65 -5.35 -13.99
N ASP A 213 10.91 -6.56 -14.47
CA ASP A 213 11.76 -6.78 -15.65
C ASP A 213 11.14 -6.12 -16.89
N HIS A 214 9.82 -6.19 -17.05
CA HIS A 214 9.09 -5.47 -18.10
C HIS A 214 9.14 -3.94 -17.93
N VAL A 215 9.04 -3.43 -16.70
CA VAL A 215 9.13 -1.98 -16.43
C VAL A 215 10.53 -1.45 -16.75
N VAL A 216 11.59 -2.16 -16.33
CA VAL A 216 12.98 -1.77 -16.63
C VAL A 216 13.21 -1.72 -18.13
N ALA A 217 12.80 -2.76 -18.87
CA ALA A 217 12.92 -2.78 -20.33
C ALA A 217 12.13 -1.64 -21.00
N ALA A 218 10.94 -1.30 -20.50
CA ALA A 218 10.13 -0.20 -21.03
C ALA A 218 10.74 1.18 -20.74
N THR A 219 11.42 1.36 -19.61
CA THR A 219 12.11 2.62 -19.27
C THR A 219 13.38 2.81 -20.11
N GLU A 220 14.13 1.74 -20.41
CA GLU A 220 15.33 1.78 -21.26
C GLU A 220 15.00 2.08 -22.73
N GLN A 221 13.82 1.68 -23.20
CA GLN A 221 13.35 1.91 -24.58
C GLN A 221 12.71 3.29 -24.80
N SER A 222 12.56 4.11 -23.75
CA SER A 222 11.92 5.43 -23.85
C SER A 222 13.00 6.52 -24.03
N PRO A 223 13.16 7.11 -25.23
CA PRO A 223 14.17 8.13 -25.49
C PRO A 223 13.71 9.48 -24.92
N ALA A 224 13.85 9.67 -23.61
CA ALA A 224 13.54 10.94 -22.95
C ALA A 224 14.63 11.41 -21.97
N ALA A 225 15.89 10.99 -22.17
CA ALA A 225 17.04 11.43 -21.38
C ALA A 225 18.30 11.75 -22.22
N SER A 226 18.14 12.08 -23.51
CA SER A 226 19.26 12.49 -24.40
C SER A 226 19.20 13.95 -24.86
N ALA A 227 18.26 14.78 -24.37
CA ALA A 227 18.11 16.16 -24.83
C ALA A 227 17.81 17.14 -23.69
N ALA A 228 18.75 17.28 -22.76
CA ALA A 228 18.82 18.41 -21.83
C ALA A 228 20.28 18.61 -21.39
N GLY A 229 21.15 18.87 -22.37
CA GLY A 229 22.59 19.00 -22.13
C GLY A 229 23.38 19.29 -23.41
N ALA A 230 22.87 20.21 -24.25
CA ALA A 230 23.63 20.88 -25.29
C ALA A 230 22.75 21.99 -25.87
N GLU A 231 22.83 23.19 -25.28
CA GLU A 231 23.01 24.49 -25.96
C GLU A 231 23.05 25.61 -24.90
#